data_AF-A0A524PJD1-F1
#
_entry.id   AF-A0A524PJD1-F1
#
_cell.length_a   1.000
_cell.length_b   1.000
_cell.length_c   1.000
_cell.angle_alpha   90.00
_cell.angle_beta   90.00
_cell.angle_gamma   90.00
#
_symmetry.space_group_name_H-M   'P 1'
#
loop_
_entity.id
_entity.type
_entity.pdbx_description
1 polymer ?
#
loop_
_entity_poly.entity_id
_entity_poly.type
_entity_poly.pdbx_seq_one_letter_code
_entity_poly.pdbx_strand_id
1 'polypeptide(L)'
;AKLKAGGRRPVFIARGGMEGYGSEVLERAVALGLKVTDVTCEGESVEERLAAIVATADGDILNIRFHCQHELLRTLYFACDAVLANSSHEPFGLVGLEVMASGGVVFTGGTGEDYAQHFFNSIVLDTNDAEEIAGYLDYLAAHPEVSQRLRKAGQVTARQYTWPFVVDGLVERLESRARVHGALARPFEVVVHRAQESLTEPSHLDALSLGA
;
A
#
# COMPACT_ATOMS: atom_id res chain seq x y z
N ALA A 1 15.19 19.13 -7.03
CA ALA A 1 16.26 19.86 -7.75
C ALA A 1 16.20 19.65 -9.26
N LYS A 2 16.36 18.43 -9.79
CA LYS A 2 16.33 18.15 -11.24
C LYS A 2 15.08 18.68 -11.96
N LEU A 3 13.88 18.35 -11.46
CA LEU A 3 12.61 18.86 -12.00
C LEU A 3 12.58 20.40 -12.08
N LYS A 4 13.10 21.09 -11.05
CA LYS A 4 13.17 22.56 -11.00
C LYS A 4 14.15 23.12 -12.03
N ALA A 5 15.31 22.48 -12.22
CA ALA A 5 16.26 22.83 -13.26
C ALA A 5 15.66 22.63 -14.68
N GLY A 6 14.77 21.64 -14.85
CA GLY A 6 13.96 21.44 -16.05
C GLY A 6 12.78 22.41 -16.22
N GLY A 7 12.64 23.43 -15.36
CA GLY A 7 11.59 24.45 -15.44
C GLY A 7 10.25 24.08 -14.79
N ARG A 8 10.14 22.90 -14.16
CA ARG A 8 8.96 22.50 -13.37
C ARG A 8 8.97 23.22 -12.02
N ARG A 9 7.80 23.28 -11.38
CA ARG A 9 7.64 23.82 -10.01
C ARG A 9 6.91 22.82 -9.11
N PRO A 10 7.48 21.63 -8.87
CA PRO A 10 6.87 20.66 -7.98
C PRO A 10 6.99 21.12 -6.52
N VAL A 11 6.03 20.72 -5.70
CA VAL A 11 6.09 20.84 -4.24
C VAL A 11 6.24 19.43 -3.68
N PHE A 12 7.30 19.19 -2.90
CA PHE A 12 7.53 17.90 -2.27
C PHE A 12 7.10 17.93 -0.80
N ILE A 13 6.01 17.24 -0.48
CA ILE A 13 5.54 17.09 0.90
C ILE A 13 6.30 15.91 1.52
N ALA A 14 7.08 16.17 2.56
CA ALA A 14 7.91 15.16 3.20
C ALA A 14 7.67 15.14 4.70
N ARG A 15 7.70 13.94 5.28
CA ARG A 15 7.77 13.73 6.72
C ARG A 15 8.88 12.72 7.01
N GLY A 16 9.95 13.18 7.63
CA GLY A 16 11.05 12.31 8.07
C GLY A 16 10.73 11.56 9.36
N GLY A 17 11.43 10.45 9.60
CA GLY A 17 11.49 9.82 10.92
C GLY A 17 12.17 10.75 11.95
N MET A 18 12.07 10.42 13.24
CA MET A 18 12.71 11.21 14.31
C MET A 18 14.23 11.02 14.40
N GLU A 19 14.81 10.21 13.50
CA GLU A 19 16.23 9.86 13.48
C GLU A 19 17.07 10.90 12.71
N GLY A 20 18.39 10.94 12.98
CA GLY A 20 19.31 11.94 12.46
C GLY A 20 19.39 12.06 10.93
N TYR A 21 18.97 11.03 10.19
CA TYR A 21 18.91 11.04 8.72
C TYR A 21 18.00 12.13 8.15
N GLY A 22 16.96 12.54 8.88
CA GLY A 22 16.06 13.61 8.43
C GLY A 22 16.79 14.94 8.23
N SER A 23 17.69 15.30 9.14
CA SER A 23 18.44 16.56 9.03
C SER A 23 19.40 16.56 7.85
N GLU A 24 20.09 15.43 7.60
CA GLU A 24 21.02 15.30 6.47
C GLU A 24 20.32 15.50 5.12
N VAL A 25 19.14 14.91 4.94
CA VAL A 25 18.35 15.05 3.70
C VAL A 25 17.93 16.51 3.48
N LEU A 26 17.49 17.19 4.54
CA LEU A 26 17.05 18.60 4.45
C LEU A 26 18.24 19.54 4.20
N GLU A 27 19.37 19.34 4.88
CA GLU A 27 20.60 20.08 4.63
C GLU A 27 21.08 19.89 3.19
N ARG A 28 21.03 18.66 2.69
CA ARG A 28 21.36 18.36 1.29
C ARG A 28 20.41 19.06 0.32
N ALA A 29 19.12 19.11 0.62
CA ALA A 29 18.14 19.82 -0.20
C ALA A 29 18.44 21.32 -0.27
N VAL A 30 18.75 21.95 0.87
CA VAL A 30 19.16 23.36 0.93
C VAL A 30 20.45 23.59 0.14
N ALA A 31 21.44 22.71 0.27
CA ALA A 31 22.69 22.78 -0.50
C ALA A 31 22.47 22.65 -2.02
N LEU A 32 21.38 22.01 -2.45
CA LEU A 32 20.94 21.94 -3.85
C LEU A 32 20.09 23.14 -4.29
N GLY A 33 19.96 24.17 -3.45
CA GLY A 33 19.22 25.40 -3.73
C GLY A 33 17.71 25.27 -3.60
N LEU A 34 17.21 24.25 -2.89
CA LEU A 34 15.79 24.08 -2.63
C LEU A 34 15.36 24.87 -1.38
N LYS A 35 14.22 25.54 -1.48
CA LYS A 35 13.57 26.20 -0.36
C LYS A 35 12.81 25.15 0.45
N VAL A 36 13.38 24.78 1.60
CA VAL A 36 12.74 23.91 2.60
C VAL A 36 11.92 24.78 3.54
N THR A 37 10.69 24.37 3.85
CA THR A 37 9.81 25.07 4.79
C THR A 37 9.20 24.07 5.76
N ASP A 38 9.38 24.32 7.06
CA ASP A 38 8.74 23.54 8.09
C ASP A 38 7.26 23.90 8.17
N VAL A 39 6.40 22.87 8.20
CA VAL A 39 4.95 23.03 8.36
C VAL A 39 4.58 22.55 9.76
N THR A 40 4.15 23.49 10.59
CA THR A 40 3.64 23.25 11.95
C THR A 40 2.14 23.53 12.00
N CYS A 41 1.45 22.84 12.89
CA CYS A 41 0.02 23.05 13.14
C CYS A 41 -0.28 22.63 14.58
N GLU A 42 -0.88 23.53 15.35
CA GLU A 42 -1.35 23.22 16.71
C GLU A 42 -2.65 22.41 16.68
N GLY A 43 -3.47 22.61 15.64
CA GLY A 43 -4.72 21.90 15.43
C GLY A 43 -4.52 20.40 15.20
N GLU A 44 -5.46 19.61 15.72
CA GLU A 44 -5.48 18.16 15.55
C GLU A 44 -6.41 17.70 14.42
N SER A 45 -7.29 18.57 13.93
CA SER A 45 -8.18 18.23 12.82
C SER A 45 -7.43 18.07 11.50
N VAL A 46 -8.00 17.26 10.60
CA VAL A 46 -7.44 17.07 9.25
C VAL A 46 -7.50 18.37 8.46
N GLU A 47 -8.58 19.13 8.62
CA GLU A 47 -8.85 20.39 7.93
C GLU A 47 -7.81 21.46 8.29
N GLU A 48 -7.50 21.62 9.58
CA GLU A 48 -6.48 22.58 10.05
C GLU A 48 -5.09 22.21 9.53
N ARG A 49 -4.75 20.92 9.53
CA ARG A 49 -3.45 20.43 9.05
C ARG A 49 -3.31 20.60 7.54
N LEU A 50 -4.37 20.31 6.78
CA LEU A 50 -4.40 20.58 5.34
C LEU A 50 -4.27 22.08 5.07
N ALA A 51 -4.97 22.92 5.82
CA ALA A 51 -4.86 24.37 5.69
C ALA A 51 -3.42 24.86 5.95
N ALA A 52 -2.74 24.31 6.95
CA ALA A 52 -1.34 24.62 7.22
C ALA A 52 -0.39 24.22 6.07
N ILE A 53 -0.61 23.03 5.47
CA ILE A 53 0.16 22.57 4.31
C ILE A 53 -0.07 23.50 3.10
N VAL A 54 -1.32 23.85 2.82
CA VAL A 54 -1.67 24.71 1.67
C VAL A 54 -1.14 26.14 1.87
N ALA A 55 -1.21 26.68 3.09
CA ALA A 55 -0.71 28.03 3.40
C ALA A 55 0.82 28.17 3.24
N THR A 56 1.56 27.05 3.25
CA THR A 56 3.02 27.01 3.15
C THR A 56 3.52 26.58 1.76
N ALA A 57 2.65 26.50 0.75
CA ALA A 57 2.94 25.94 -0.57
C ALA A 57 3.97 26.71 -1.44
N ASP A 58 4.54 27.82 -0.95
CA ASP A 58 5.63 28.56 -1.63
C ASP A 58 7.03 27.93 -1.36
N GLY A 59 7.10 26.80 -0.67
CA GLY A 59 8.33 26.00 -0.51
C GLY A 59 8.51 24.96 -1.63
N ASP A 60 9.76 24.62 -1.97
CA ASP A 60 10.04 23.47 -2.85
C ASP A 60 9.86 22.14 -2.09
N ILE A 61 10.17 22.15 -0.78
CA ILE A 61 9.97 21.02 0.13
C ILE A 61 9.21 21.50 1.37
N LEU A 62 8.08 20.85 1.67
CA LEU A 62 7.30 21.07 2.87
C LEU A 62 7.62 19.96 3.87
N ASN A 63 8.38 20.30 4.91
CA ASN A 63 8.77 19.38 5.97
C ASN A 63 7.71 19.37 7.07
N ILE A 64 6.89 18.32 7.10
CA ILE A 64 5.78 18.21 8.05
C ILE A 64 6.31 17.90 9.46
N ARG A 65 6.03 18.80 10.41
CA ARG A 65 6.50 18.73 11.81
C ARG A 65 5.45 18.22 12.79
N PHE A 66 4.38 17.61 12.28
CA PHE A 66 3.30 17.02 13.08
C PHE A 66 2.98 15.59 12.63
N HIS A 67 2.25 14.85 13.47
CA HIS A 67 1.81 13.49 13.15
C HIS A 67 0.82 13.46 11.97
N CYS A 68 1.05 12.64 10.95
CA CYS A 68 0.10 12.47 9.86
C CYS A 68 -0.86 11.32 10.16
N GLN A 69 -2.07 11.65 10.63
CA GLN A 69 -3.13 10.66 10.83
C GLN A 69 -3.58 10.00 9.52
N HIS A 70 -4.14 8.80 9.59
CA HIS A 70 -4.49 7.99 8.41
C HIS A 70 -5.42 8.73 7.44
N GLU A 71 -6.39 9.48 7.96
CA GLU A 71 -7.31 10.29 7.17
C GLU A 71 -6.56 11.35 6.37
N LEU A 72 -5.61 12.06 6.99
CA LEU A 72 -4.77 13.05 6.32
C LEU A 72 -3.89 12.38 5.25
N LEU A 73 -3.26 11.25 5.59
CA LEU A 73 -2.42 10.50 4.64
C LEU A 73 -3.21 10.07 3.40
N ARG A 74 -4.42 9.52 3.58
CA ARG A 74 -5.31 9.14 2.47
C ARG A 74 -5.62 10.33 1.56
N THR A 75 -5.93 11.50 2.15
CA THR A 75 -6.16 12.73 1.37
C THR A 75 -4.93 13.14 0.58
N LEU A 76 -3.75 13.13 1.20
CA LEU A 76 -2.49 13.46 0.53
C LEU A 76 -2.14 12.47 -0.58
N TYR A 77 -2.27 11.16 -0.32
CA TYR A 77 -2.01 10.11 -1.31
C TYR A 77 -2.93 10.22 -2.52
N PHE A 78 -4.20 10.56 -2.32
CA PHE A 78 -5.14 10.80 -3.41
C PHE A 78 -4.79 12.06 -4.20
N ALA A 79 -4.51 13.17 -3.50
CA ALA A 79 -4.33 14.49 -4.08
C ALA A 79 -2.98 14.72 -4.77
N CYS A 80 -1.93 14.02 -4.36
CA CYS A 80 -0.60 14.15 -4.98
C CYS A 80 -0.58 13.52 -6.37
N ASP A 81 0.28 14.08 -7.25
CA ASP A 81 0.54 13.51 -8.58
C ASP A 81 1.17 12.12 -8.49
N ALA A 82 2.06 11.95 -7.51
CA ALA A 82 2.74 10.71 -7.18
C ALA A 82 3.18 10.69 -5.72
N VAL A 83 3.34 9.48 -5.16
CA VAL A 83 3.90 9.24 -3.82
C VAL A 83 5.14 8.40 -3.95
N LEU A 84 6.26 8.89 -3.42
CA LEU A 84 7.53 8.19 -3.42
C LEU A 84 7.65 7.32 -2.15
N ALA A 85 7.60 6.00 -2.34
CA ALA A 85 7.72 4.98 -1.31
C ALA A 85 8.91 4.05 -1.64
N ASN A 86 10.10 4.61 -1.85
CA ASN A 86 11.29 3.90 -2.30
C ASN A 86 12.28 3.54 -1.16
N SER A 87 11.77 3.33 0.06
CA SER A 87 12.61 2.91 1.18
C SER A 87 13.27 1.57 0.89
N SER A 88 14.59 1.47 1.12
CA SER A 88 15.34 0.22 1.01
C SER A 88 15.21 -0.67 2.25
N HIS A 89 14.69 -0.12 3.35
CA HIS A 89 14.51 -0.81 4.64
C HIS A 89 13.03 -0.92 4.99
N GLU A 90 12.21 -1.35 4.03
CA GLU A 90 10.78 -1.59 4.21
C GLU A 90 10.50 -3.05 3.85
N PRO A 91 9.85 -3.84 4.74
CA PRO A 91 9.72 -5.28 4.52
C PRO A 91 8.77 -5.59 3.37
N PHE A 92 7.47 -5.35 3.57
CA PHE A 92 6.44 -5.72 2.59
C PHE A 92 6.08 -4.57 1.63
N GLY A 93 6.32 -3.32 2.02
CA GLY A 93 5.92 -2.16 1.22
C GLY A 93 4.48 -1.70 1.48
N LEU A 94 3.99 -1.74 2.73
CA LEU A 94 2.59 -1.44 3.04
C LEU A 94 2.15 -0.06 2.55
N VAL A 95 3.04 0.94 2.61
CA VAL A 95 2.78 2.29 2.10
C VAL A 95 2.32 2.26 0.65
N GLY A 96 2.89 1.41 -0.20
CA GLY A 96 2.47 1.31 -1.60
C GLY A 96 1.03 0.85 -1.75
N LEU A 97 0.59 -0.12 -0.93
CA LEU A 97 -0.81 -0.56 -0.90
C LEU A 97 -1.75 0.52 -0.34
N GLU A 98 -1.32 1.29 0.66
CA GLU A 98 -2.11 2.42 1.19
C GLU A 98 -2.33 3.50 0.13
N VAL A 99 -1.29 3.83 -0.64
CA VAL A 99 -1.37 4.77 -1.77
C VAL A 99 -2.31 4.23 -2.84
N MET A 100 -2.15 2.97 -3.23
CA MET A 100 -3.02 2.29 -4.20
C MET A 100 -4.48 2.26 -3.74
N ALA A 101 -4.75 1.93 -2.48
CA ALA A 101 -6.08 1.91 -1.88
C ALA A 101 -6.72 3.31 -1.87
N SER A 102 -5.91 4.34 -1.64
CA SER A 102 -6.31 5.74 -1.67
C SER A 102 -6.52 6.29 -3.08
N GLY A 103 -6.24 5.51 -4.13
CA GLY A 103 -6.35 5.95 -5.52
C GLY A 103 -5.21 6.89 -5.96
N GLY A 104 -4.07 6.84 -5.27
CA GLY A 104 -2.84 7.54 -5.64
C GLY A 104 -1.99 6.77 -6.66
N VAL A 105 -0.92 7.41 -7.13
CA VAL A 105 0.14 6.75 -7.93
C VAL A 105 1.35 6.53 -7.04
N VAL A 106 1.77 5.28 -6.85
CA VAL A 106 2.96 4.95 -6.07
C VAL A 106 4.17 4.77 -6.98
N PHE A 107 5.28 5.37 -6.55
CA PHE A 107 6.63 5.10 -7.02
C PHE A 107 7.32 4.28 -5.93
N THR A 108 7.59 3.01 -6.18
CA THR A 108 8.26 2.11 -5.24
C THR A 108 9.67 1.78 -5.72
N GLY A 109 10.55 1.38 -4.80
CA GLY A 109 11.85 0.79 -5.13
C GLY A 109 11.75 -0.73 -5.16
N GLY A 110 12.75 -1.42 -4.60
CA GLY A 110 12.77 -2.89 -4.45
C GLY A 110 11.83 -3.44 -3.37
N THR A 111 10.74 -2.73 -3.02
CA THR A 111 9.77 -3.17 -2.01
C THR A 111 8.38 -3.28 -2.63
N GLY A 112 7.57 -4.19 -2.09
CA GLY A 112 6.27 -4.53 -2.67
C GLY A 112 6.34 -5.48 -3.86
N GLU A 113 7.39 -6.30 -3.98
CA GLU A 113 7.59 -7.26 -5.07
C GLU A 113 6.39 -8.20 -5.30
N ASP A 114 5.62 -8.49 -4.25
CA ASP A 114 4.42 -9.35 -4.32
C ASP A 114 3.25 -8.72 -5.10
N TYR A 115 3.17 -7.38 -5.15
CA TYR A 115 2.01 -6.69 -5.71
C TYR A 115 2.34 -5.59 -6.73
N ALA A 116 3.53 -5.00 -6.66
CA ALA A 116 3.93 -3.88 -7.51
C ALA A 116 4.33 -4.38 -8.90
N GLN A 117 3.69 -3.82 -9.92
CA GLN A 117 3.94 -4.15 -11.32
C GLN A 117 4.13 -2.86 -12.11
N HIS A 118 5.37 -2.68 -12.59
CA HIS A 118 5.81 -1.50 -13.32
C HIS A 118 4.90 -1.21 -14.53
N PHE A 119 4.44 0.05 -14.64
CA PHE A 119 3.46 0.52 -15.63
C PHE A 119 2.08 -0.16 -15.65
N PHE A 120 1.81 -1.09 -14.74
CA PHE A 120 0.48 -1.68 -14.57
C PHE A 120 -0.29 -1.02 -13.44
N ASN A 121 0.25 -1.04 -12.22
CA ASN A 121 -0.38 -0.47 -11.02
C ASN A 121 0.53 0.49 -10.24
N SER A 122 1.82 0.53 -10.58
CA SER A 122 2.83 1.38 -9.95
C SER A 122 3.90 1.79 -10.96
N ILE A 123 4.75 2.72 -10.54
CA ILE A 123 6.08 2.88 -11.10
C ILE A 123 7.06 2.19 -10.15
N VAL A 124 7.74 1.14 -10.64
CA VAL A 124 8.82 0.48 -9.92
C VAL A 124 10.14 1.07 -10.41
N LEU A 125 10.94 1.59 -9.48
CA LEU A 125 12.23 2.21 -9.75
C LEU A 125 13.33 1.15 -9.65
N ASP A 126 14.19 1.09 -10.66
CA ASP A 126 15.31 0.15 -10.72
C ASP A 126 16.55 0.72 -10.03
N THR A 127 16.63 2.04 -9.88
CA THR A 127 17.82 2.74 -9.37
C THR A 127 17.50 3.81 -8.33
N ASN A 128 18.55 4.30 -7.66
CA ASN A 128 18.48 5.49 -6.83
C ASN A 128 18.80 6.78 -7.62
N ASP A 129 18.83 6.73 -8.96
CA ASP A 129 19.09 7.91 -9.78
C ASP A 129 17.85 8.81 -9.83
N ALA A 130 18.03 10.07 -9.44
CA ALA A 130 17.00 11.08 -9.54
C ALA A 130 16.54 11.34 -10.99
N GLU A 131 17.33 10.98 -12.01
CA GLU A 131 16.92 11.09 -13.42
C GLU A 131 15.76 10.14 -13.75
N GLU A 132 15.79 8.92 -13.21
CA GLU A 132 14.75 7.92 -13.43
C GLU A 132 13.41 8.43 -12.89
N ILE A 133 13.41 8.94 -11.65
CA ILE A 133 12.22 9.52 -11.01
C ILE A 133 11.70 10.71 -11.82
N ALA A 134 12.59 11.63 -12.22
CA ALA A 134 12.19 12.81 -12.98
C ALA A 134 11.60 12.44 -14.35
N GLY A 135 12.24 11.50 -15.06
CA GLY A 135 11.78 11.02 -16.36
C GLY A 135 10.39 10.39 -16.31
N TYR A 136 10.11 9.54 -15.31
CA TYR A 136 8.78 8.96 -15.13
C TYR A 136 7.73 10.01 -14.75
N LEU A 137 8.07 11.00 -13.92
CA LEU A 137 7.15 12.10 -13.60
C LEU A 137 6.83 12.95 -14.84
N ASP A 138 7.82 13.27 -15.66
CA ASP A 138 7.60 13.98 -16.93
C ASP A 138 6.75 13.16 -17.90
N TYR A 139 7.00 11.85 -17.99
CA TYR A 139 6.20 10.94 -18.80
C TYR A 139 4.73 10.92 -18.35
N LEU A 140 4.47 10.77 -17.04
CA LEU A 140 3.11 10.76 -16.49
C LEU A 140 2.40 12.11 -16.64
N ALA A 141 3.14 13.23 -16.57
CA ALA A 141 2.61 14.56 -16.83
C ALA A 141 2.20 14.74 -18.31
N ALA A 142 2.93 14.12 -19.24
CA ALA A 142 2.61 14.11 -20.66
C ALA A 142 1.50 13.10 -21.05
N HIS A 143 1.26 12.08 -20.21
CA HIS A 143 0.31 10.99 -20.47
C HIS A 143 -0.65 10.77 -19.28
N PRO A 144 -1.60 11.70 -19.03
CA PRO A 144 -2.52 11.60 -17.89
C PRO A 144 -3.36 10.30 -17.88
N GLU A 145 -3.64 9.72 -19.06
CA GLU A 145 -4.32 8.45 -19.20
C GLU A 145 -3.53 7.29 -18.57
N VAL A 146 -2.20 7.34 -18.58
CA VAL A 146 -1.37 6.33 -17.92
C VAL A 146 -1.57 6.43 -16.41
N SER A 147 -1.47 7.63 -15.83
CA SER A 147 -1.73 7.86 -14.40
C SER A 147 -3.12 7.39 -13.99
N GLN A 148 -4.14 7.63 -14.81
CA GLN A 148 -5.50 7.13 -14.53
C GLN A 148 -5.60 5.60 -14.55
N ARG A 149 -4.90 4.92 -15.47
CA ARG A 149 -4.85 3.45 -15.50
C ARG A 149 -4.13 2.90 -14.27
N LEU A 150 -2.98 3.47 -13.90
CA LEU A 150 -2.23 3.07 -12.70
C LEU A 150 -3.10 3.16 -11.45
N ARG A 151 -3.81 4.28 -11.26
CA ARG A 151 -4.72 4.47 -10.11
C ARG A 151 -5.81 3.41 -10.05
N LYS A 152 -6.46 3.11 -11.18
CA LYS A 152 -7.52 2.08 -11.25
C LYS A 152 -6.97 0.68 -10.96
N ALA A 153 -5.85 0.31 -11.58
CA ALA A 153 -5.21 -0.99 -11.36
C ALA A 153 -4.68 -1.14 -9.94
N GLY A 154 -4.13 -0.06 -9.36
CA GLY A 154 -3.72 0.02 -7.96
C GLY A 154 -4.88 -0.26 -7.02
N GLN A 155 -6.02 0.42 -7.20
CA GLN A 155 -7.21 0.18 -6.36
C GLN A 155 -7.71 -1.28 -6.44
N VAL A 156 -7.66 -1.90 -7.63
CA VAL A 156 -8.01 -3.33 -7.79
C VAL A 156 -6.99 -4.22 -7.06
N THR A 157 -5.71 -3.92 -7.21
CA THR A 157 -4.61 -4.63 -6.54
C THR A 157 -4.78 -4.56 -5.02
N ALA A 158 -4.96 -3.37 -4.46
CA ALA A 158 -5.06 -3.16 -3.01
C ALA A 158 -6.20 -3.94 -2.35
N ARG A 159 -7.31 -4.20 -3.06
CA ARG A 159 -8.43 -5.02 -2.56
C ARG A 159 -8.05 -6.48 -2.30
N GLN A 160 -6.99 -6.97 -2.93
CA GLN A 160 -6.47 -8.33 -2.73
C GLN A 160 -5.56 -8.43 -1.50
N TYR A 161 -5.19 -7.31 -0.88
CA TYR A 161 -4.26 -7.27 0.27
C TYR A 161 -4.94 -6.72 1.53
N THR A 162 -6.20 -7.07 1.72
CA THR A 162 -6.95 -6.70 2.92
C THR A 162 -6.70 -7.70 4.05
N TRP A 163 -6.77 -7.23 5.30
CA TRP A 163 -6.62 -8.11 6.47
C TRP A 163 -7.53 -9.35 6.43
N PRO A 164 -8.82 -9.27 6.10
CA PRO A 164 -9.65 -10.46 5.97
C PRO A 164 -9.08 -11.48 4.97
N PHE A 165 -8.70 -11.03 3.77
CA PHE A 165 -8.14 -11.92 2.75
C PHE A 165 -6.81 -12.57 3.18
N VAL A 166 -5.94 -11.79 3.82
CA VAL A 166 -4.65 -12.29 4.33
C VAL A 166 -4.86 -13.29 5.46
N VAL A 167 -5.81 -13.03 6.37
CA VAL A 167 -6.15 -13.91 7.49
C VAL A 167 -6.77 -15.21 6.99
N ASP A 168 -7.69 -15.16 6.04
CA ASP A 168 -8.31 -16.36 5.45
C ASP A 168 -7.24 -17.27 4.84
N GLY A 169 -6.34 -16.72 4.03
CA GLY A 169 -5.23 -17.48 3.45
C GLY A 169 -4.25 -18.04 4.49
N LEU A 170 -4.02 -17.33 5.60
CA LEU A 170 -3.22 -17.83 6.71
C LEU A 170 -3.91 -19.01 7.40
N VAL A 171 -5.21 -18.90 7.68
CA VAL A 171 -6.01 -19.97 8.30
C VAL A 171 -6.00 -21.22 7.42
N GLU A 172 -6.24 -21.10 6.12
CA GLU A 172 -6.18 -22.24 5.18
C GLU A 172 -4.82 -22.95 5.21
N ARG A 173 -3.72 -22.18 5.25
CA ARG A 173 -2.36 -22.74 5.34
C ARG A 173 -2.12 -23.44 6.67
N LEU A 174 -2.59 -22.88 7.78
CA LEU A 174 -2.50 -23.49 9.11
C LEU A 174 -3.32 -24.78 9.19
N GLU A 175 -4.55 -24.79 8.68
CA GLU A 175 -5.39 -25.99 8.61
C GLU A 175 -4.74 -27.09 7.77
N SER A 176 -4.20 -26.74 6.60
CA SER A 176 -3.48 -27.68 5.73
C SER A 176 -2.32 -28.34 6.48
N ARG A 177 -1.50 -27.55 7.20
CA ARG A 177 -0.40 -28.08 8.03
C ARG A 177 -0.91 -28.94 9.17
N ALA A 178 -1.97 -28.54 9.85
CA ALA A 178 -2.58 -29.33 10.92
C ALA A 178 -3.08 -30.70 10.40
N ARG A 179 -3.66 -30.76 9.20
CA ARG A 179 -4.07 -32.02 8.55
C ARG A 179 -2.90 -32.91 8.16
N VAL A 180 -1.79 -32.33 7.69
CA VAL A 180 -0.56 -33.09 7.39
C VAL A 180 0.00 -33.75 8.65
N HIS A 181 -0.05 -33.05 9.78
CA HIS A 181 0.46 -33.54 11.08
C HIS A 181 -0.57 -34.32 11.91
N GLY A 182 -1.76 -34.60 11.37
CA GLY A 182 -2.81 -35.37 12.05
C GLY A 182 -3.52 -34.65 13.19
N ALA A 183 -3.32 -33.34 13.35
CA ALA A 183 -4.02 -32.52 14.33
C ALA A 183 -5.45 -32.16 13.88
N LEU A 184 -5.73 -32.20 12.57
CA LEU A 184 -7.06 -32.13 11.99
C LEU A 184 -7.30 -33.34 11.08
N ALA A 185 -8.52 -33.86 11.06
CA ALA A 185 -8.91 -34.95 10.16
C ALA A 185 -8.75 -34.54 8.70
N ARG A 186 -8.32 -35.44 7.83
CA ARG A 186 -8.23 -35.15 6.39
C ARG A 186 -9.65 -35.08 5.80
N PRO A 187 -9.90 -34.27 4.76
CA PRO A 187 -11.26 -34.10 4.22
C PRO A 187 -11.87 -35.44 3.79
N PHE A 188 -11.07 -36.33 3.21
CA PHE A 188 -11.47 -37.69 2.87
C PHE A 188 -11.85 -38.54 4.09
N GLU A 189 -11.13 -38.44 5.21
CA GLU A 189 -11.42 -39.20 6.43
C GLU A 189 -12.75 -38.76 7.06
N VAL A 190 -13.03 -37.45 7.07
CA VAL A 190 -14.31 -36.91 7.56
C VAL A 190 -15.48 -37.42 6.72
N VAL A 191 -15.33 -37.47 5.38
CA VAL A 191 -16.37 -38.00 4.47
C VAL A 191 -16.60 -39.49 4.72
N VAL A 192 -15.53 -40.27 4.91
CA VAL A 192 -15.65 -41.72 5.21
C VAL A 192 -16.36 -41.95 6.54
N HIS A 193 -16.01 -41.20 7.59
CA HIS A 193 -16.68 -41.32 8.89
C HIS A 193 -18.17 -40.96 8.83
N ARG A 194 -18.53 -39.84 8.17
CA ARG A 194 -19.95 -39.48 7.98
C ARG A 194 -20.72 -40.49 7.14
N ALA A 195 -20.10 -41.03 6.09
CA ALA A 195 -20.71 -42.07 5.27
C ALA A 195 -20.95 -43.34 6.09
N GLN A 196 -20.01 -43.74 6.93
CA GLN A 196 -20.15 -44.89 7.85
C GLN A 196 -21.25 -44.66 8.89
N GLU A 197 -21.32 -43.47 9.49
CA GLU A 197 -22.41 -43.10 10.42
C GLU A 197 -23.78 -43.13 9.73
N SER A 198 -23.88 -42.62 8.50
CA SER A 198 -25.13 -42.65 7.72
C SER A 198 -25.56 -44.07 7.27
N LEU A 199 -24.61 -44.99 7.15
CA LEU A 199 -24.88 -46.40 6.84
C LEU A 199 -25.31 -47.21 8.08
N THR A 200 -25.06 -46.70 9.29
CA THR A 200 -25.50 -47.31 10.55
C THR A 200 -26.88 -46.83 11.02
N GLU A 201 -27.40 -45.74 10.44
CA GLU A 201 -28.79 -45.33 10.67
C GLU A 201 -29.71 -46.12 9.71
N PRO A 202 -30.73 -46.83 10.24
CA PRO A 202 -31.67 -47.55 9.39
C PRO A 202 -32.36 -46.56 8.45
N SER A 203 -32.39 -46.88 7.16
CA SER A 203 -33.07 -46.00 6.20
C SER A 203 -34.57 -45.97 6.52
N HIS A 204 -35.25 -44.91 6.07
CA HIS A 204 -36.71 -44.79 6.22
C HIS A 204 -37.48 -45.96 5.56
N LEU A 205 -36.85 -46.68 4.63
CA LEU A 205 -37.34 -47.90 3.99
C LEU A 205 -37.14 -49.16 4.86
N ASP A 206 -36.06 -49.22 5.64
CA ASP A 206 -35.80 -50.33 6.58
C ASP A 206 -36.77 -50.27 7.77
N ALA A 207 -37.12 -49.07 8.24
CA ALA A 207 -38.12 -48.85 9.29
C ALA A 207 -39.55 -49.29 8.88
N LEU A 208 -39.87 -49.25 7.59
CA LEU A 208 -41.18 -49.70 7.06
C LEU A 208 -41.27 -51.23 6.92
N SER A 209 -40.14 -51.94 6.87
CA SER A 209 -40.10 -53.41 6.72
C SER A 209 -40.15 -54.16 8.05
N LEU A 210 -39.98 -53.48 9.18
CA LEU A 210 -40.05 -54.05 10.55
C LEU A 210 -41.44 -53.91 11.20
N GLY A 211 -42.45 -53.46 10.44
CA GLY A 211 -43.82 -53.21 10.92
C GLY A 211 -44.90 -54.10 10.31
N ALA A 212 -44.60 -55.36 9.96
CA ALA A 212 -45.56 -56.36 9.48
C ALA A 212 -45.54 -57.62 10.35
#